data_AF-A0A9Q1EGX8-F1
#
_entry.id   AF-A0A9Q1EGX8-F1
#
_cell.length_a   1.000
_cell.length_b   1.000
_cell.length_c   1.000
_cell.angle_alpha   90.00
_cell.angle_beta   90.00
_cell.angle_gamma   90.00
#
_symmetry.space_group_name_H-M   'P 1'
#
loop_
_entity.id
_entity.type
_entity.pdbx_description
1 polymer ?
#
loop_
_entity_poly.entity_id
_entity_poly.type
_entity_poly.pdbx_seq_one_letter_code
_entity_poly.pdbx_strand_id
1 'polypeptide(L)'
;MNNPGYCSDPDSTSTNDTVEITGVTLDCSGTDDSSPTHHDSVPVHNTSEGDMKAANGAPHLMNVLDDPAPGVGTYEDFNTIDWVREKCKNRDRHREITSRRKESIWAWIRSISDAFSGWLLMLLVGLTSGALAGGIDISAHWMTDLKEGVCLDKFWFNQEHCCWTSNETTFQDRDLCPQWRTWAELITGTRTGPFAYIVNYLLYVCWALLFSFLAVSLVRAFAPYACASGIPEIKTILSGFIIRGYLGKWTLVIKTITLVLAVSSGLSLGKEGPLVHVACCCGNVLCHLFTKYRVNEVKRREVLSAAAAVGVSVAFGAPIGGVLFSLEEVSYYFPLKTLWRSFFAALVAAFTLRSINPFGNSGLVLFYVEFHSPWHLLELVPFLLLGIFGGIWGGPLHSRQYRLVPAAQDHTAGPLSGGGGAGGNRSDRRAGIPPICTPA
;
A
#
# COMPACT_ATOMS: atom_id res chain seq x y z
N MET A 1 -24.62 63.24 -14.60
CA MET A 1 -25.36 62.27 -13.77
C MET A 1 -26.32 61.52 -14.69
N ASN A 2 -25.92 60.34 -15.18
CA ASN A 2 -26.77 59.45 -15.98
C ASN A 2 -26.57 58.02 -15.45
N ASN A 3 -27.68 57.34 -15.13
CA ASN A 3 -27.84 55.88 -15.15
C ASN A 3 -28.40 55.51 -16.56
N PRO A 4 -28.54 54.25 -17.03
CA PRO A 4 -28.35 52.94 -16.37
C PRO A 4 -27.58 51.89 -17.23
N GLY A 5 -27.37 50.67 -16.70
CA GLY A 5 -26.89 49.54 -17.51
C GLY A 5 -26.67 48.23 -16.73
N TYR A 6 -27.73 47.42 -16.60
CA TYR A 6 -27.64 45.98 -16.33
C TYR A 6 -27.15 45.26 -17.60
N CYS A 7 -26.20 44.33 -17.50
CA CYS A 7 -26.02 43.26 -18.48
C CYS A 7 -25.41 42.00 -17.83
N SER A 8 -26.25 40.96 -17.89
CA SER A 8 -26.15 39.51 -17.68
C SER A 8 -24.79 38.79 -17.83
N ASP A 9 -24.61 37.78 -16.97
CA ASP A 9 -23.79 36.57 -17.22
C ASP A 9 -24.28 35.75 -18.43
N PRO A 10 -23.45 34.84 -18.96
CA PRO A 10 -23.80 33.43 -18.78
C PRO A 10 -22.62 32.52 -18.36
N ASP A 11 -22.85 31.84 -17.25
CA ASP A 11 -22.58 30.43 -16.93
C ASP A 11 -21.49 29.63 -17.69
N SER A 12 -20.52 29.08 -16.94
CA SER A 12 -20.34 27.60 -16.83
C SER A 12 -19.18 27.19 -15.91
N THR A 13 -19.56 26.60 -14.77
CA THR A 13 -18.86 25.56 -13.98
C THR A 13 -17.44 25.82 -13.46
N SER A 14 -17.35 26.30 -12.21
CA SER A 14 -16.35 25.81 -11.24
C SER A 14 -16.74 26.10 -9.78
N THR A 15 -17.91 25.63 -9.36
CA THR A 15 -18.23 25.48 -7.94
C THR A 15 -17.54 24.24 -7.40
N ASN A 16 -16.44 24.44 -6.66
CA ASN A 16 -16.02 23.67 -5.46
C ASN A 16 -14.53 23.88 -5.21
N ASP A 17 -14.16 25.03 -4.63
CA ASP A 17 -12.93 25.21 -3.86
C ASP A 17 -13.17 26.30 -2.80
N THR A 18 -14.20 26.14 -1.96
CA THR A 18 -14.37 26.94 -0.74
C THR A 18 -14.95 26.05 0.35
N VAL A 19 -14.06 25.50 1.18
CA VAL A 19 -14.39 25.12 2.55
C VAL A 19 -13.57 26.06 3.43
N GLU A 20 -14.21 27.14 3.86
CA GLU A 20 -13.75 27.98 4.95
C GLU A 20 -13.76 27.15 6.23
N ILE A 21 -12.60 26.90 6.81
CA ILE A 21 -12.48 26.66 8.24
C ILE A 21 -11.74 27.87 8.81
N THR A 22 -12.51 28.72 9.49
CA THR A 22 -12.08 29.79 10.40
C THR A 22 -10.98 30.74 9.90
N GLY A 23 -11.40 31.88 9.32
CA GLY A 23 -10.89 33.21 9.70
C GLY A 23 -9.40 33.54 9.53
N VAL A 24 -8.61 32.78 8.76
CA VAL A 24 -7.24 33.16 8.39
C VAL A 24 -7.13 33.20 6.87
N THR A 25 -7.21 34.41 6.30
CA THR A 25 -6.66 34.67 4.97
C THR A 25 -5.17 34.41 5.03
N LEU A 26 -4.76 33.24 4.54
CA LEU A 26 -3.36 32.84 4.46
C LEU A 26 -2.67 33.67 3.36
N ASP A 27 -2.01 34.73 3.81
CA ASP A 27 -1.17 35.58 2.98
C ASP A 27 0.13 34.81 2.67
N CYS A 28 0.32 34.35 1.43
CA CYS A 28 1.56 33.66 1.01
C CYS A 28 2.65 34.68 0.61
N SER A 29 2.58 35.94 1.07
CA SER A 29 3.60 36.95 0.81
C SER A 29 4.61 37.00 1.97
N GLY A 30 5.65 36.18 1.86
CA GLY A 30 6.78 36.16 2.77
C GLY A 30 8.00 35.59 2.06
N THR A 31 8.65 36.42 1.25
CA THR A 31 10.01 36.16 0.79
C THR A 31 10.95 36.34 1.97
N ASP A 32 11.44 35.25 2.56
CA ASP A 32 12.68 35.26 3.33
C ASP A 32 13.54 34.05 2.88
N ASP A 33 14.48 34.37 2.00
CA ASP A 33 15.65 33.57 1.70
C ASP A 33 16.62 33.72 2.88
N SER A 34 16.82 32.67 3.69
CA SER A 34 18.00 32.61 4.56
C SER A 34 18.39 31.15 4.85
N SER A 35 19.62 30.83 4.44
CA SER A 35 20.34 29.59 4.77
C SER A 35 20.68 29.54 6.28
N PRO A 36 20.90 28.34 6.86
CA PRO A 36 21.07 28.21 8.31
C PRO A 36 22.51 28.53 8.71
N THR A 37 22.70 29.62 9.47
CA THR A 37 23.95 29.88 10.20
C THR A 37 23.65 30.36 11.61
N HIS A 38 24.12 29.55 12.57
CA HIS A 38 24.56 29.86 13.94
C HIS A 38 23.66 30.61 14.92
N HIS A 39 23.54 29.98 16.11
CA HIS A 39 23.43 30.54 17.46
C HIS A 39 23.31 32.08 17.57
N ASP A 40 22.25 32.57 18.20
CA ASP A 40 22.38 33.15 19.55
C ASP A 40 21.05 33.60 20.18
N SER A 41 21.03 33.41 21.50
CA SER A 41 20.28 34.04 22.60
C SER A 41 19.22 35.12 22.32
N VAL A 42 18.02 34.90 22.86
CA VAL A 42 16.97 35.91 23.07
C VAL A 42 17.24 36.67 24.39
N PRO A 43 17.26 38.01 24.41
CA PRO A 43 17.22 38.77 25.66
C PRO A 43 15.76 39.02 26.07
N VAL A 44 15.45 38.70 27.34
CA VAL A 44 14.16 38.98 27.97
C VAL A 44 14.20 40.37 28.61
N HIS A 45 13.14 41.15 28.38
CA HIS A 45 12.93 42.48 28.95
C HIS A 45 12.80 42.42 30.49
N ASN A 46 13.60 43.23 31.19
CA ASN A 46 13.49 43.45 32.64
C ASN A 46 12.44 44.53 32.95
N THR A 47 11.52 44.21 33.84
CA THR A 47 10.83 45.16 34.72
C THR A 47 11.33 44.95 36.15
N SER A 48 11.44 46.06 36.87
CA SER A 48 12.21 46.27 38.09
C SER A 48 11.44 45.99 39.40
N GLU A 49 12.25 45.85 40.47
CA GLU A 49 11.99 46.05 41.90
C GLU A 49 11.67 44.83 42.80
N GLY A 50 12.52 44.66 43.83
CA GLY A 50 12.12 44.16 45.16
C GLY A 50 12.98 43.05 45.79
N ASP A 51 14.00 43.42 46.56
CA ASP A 51 14.80 42.56 47.47
C ASP A 51 13.98 42.01 48.66
N MET A 52 14.10 40.71 49.00
CA MET A 52 14.38 40.24 50.39
C MET A 52 14.66 38.73 50.51
N LYS A 53 15.65 38.38 51.34
CA LYS A 53 16.12 37.04 51.77
C LYS A 53 15.09 36.27 52.63
N ALA A 54 15.04 34.93 52.51
CA ALA A 54 14.91 33.97 53.63
C ALA A 54 14.99 32.49 53.16
N ALA A 55 15.29 31.60 54.10
CA ALA A 55 15.84 30.25 53.95
C ALA A 55 14.84 29.08 54.07
N ASN A 56 15.32 27.87 53.68
CA ASN A 56 14.95 26.51 54.11
C ASN A 56 13.53 25.94 53.88
N GLY A 57 13.47 24.81 53.15
CA GLY A 57 12.34 23.85 53.16
C GLY A 57 12.38 22.84 52.00
N ALA A 58 12.61 21.56 52.31
CA ALA A 58 12.76 20.36 51.45
C ALA A 58 11.50 19.94 50.63
N PRO A 59 11.41 18.77 49.94
CA PRO A 59 12.37 18.01 49.11
C PRO A 59 11.81 17.54 47.74
N HIS A 60 12.72 17.22 46.81
CA HIS A 60 12.76 16.01 45.94
C HIS A 60 11.43 15.35 45.48
N LEU A 61 10.87 15.74 44.31
CA LEU A 61 9.87 14.87 43.62
C LEU A 61 9.70 15.06 42.10
N MET A 62 10.63 15.63 41.33
CA MET A 62 10.42 15.71 39.87
C MET A 62 11.73 15.67 39.06
N ASN A 63 12.48 14.58 39.15
CA ASN A 63 13.58 14.28 38.21
C ASN A 63 13.81 12.76 38.12
N VAL A 64 12.74 11.98 37.86
CA VAL A 64 12.81 10.51 37.66
C VAL A 64 11.97 10.06 36.45
N LEU A 65 11.63 10.97 35.52
CA LEU A 65 10.84 10.61 34.33
C LEU A 65 11.57 10.87 32.99
N ASP A 66 12.85 11.27 33.01
CA ASP A 66 13.63 11.54 31.80
C ASP A 66 14.66 10.45 31.44
N ASP A 67 14.49 9.22 31.96
CA ASP A 67 15.22 8.07 31.43
C ASP A 67 14.31 7.28 30.46
N PRO A 68 14.53 7.35 29.14
CA PRO A 68 13.82 6.50 28.20
C PRO A 68 14.24 5.04 28.43
N ALA A 69 13.25 4.16 28.54
CA ALA A 69 13.47 2.72 28.67
C ALA A 69 14.38 2.18 27.55
N PRO A 70 15.36 1.30 27.86
CA PRO A 70 16.28 0.78 26.87
C PRO A 70 15.51 -0.16 25.92
N GLY A 71 15.42 0.20 24.64
CA GLY A 71 14.86 -0.66 23.60
C GLY A 71 13.82 -0.01 22.68
N VAL A 72 13.39 1.22 22.93
CA VAL A 72 12.57 1.97 21.96
C VAL A 72 13.52 2.69 21.01
N GLY A 73 13.72 2.14 19.83
CA GLY A 73 14.41 2.83 18.75
C GLY A 73 13.69 4.13 18.45
N THR A 74 14.25 5.25 18.91
CA THR A 74 13.87 6.59 18.51
C THR A 74 14.07 6.65 17.00
N TYR A 75 12.97 6.76 16.25
CA TYR A 75 13.05 6.95 14.80
C TYR A 75 13.59 8.36 14.53
N GLU A 76 14.92 8.52 14.51
CA GLU A 76 15.57 9.82 14.27
C GLU A 76 15.48 10.33 12.82
N ASP A 77 14.84 9.57 11.92
CA ASP A 77 14.77 9.88 10.48
C ASP A 77 13.35 10.26 9.99
N PHE A 78 12.51 10.87 10.84
CA PHE A 78 11.20 11.35 10.40
C PHE A 78 11.19 12.85 10.11
N ASN A 79 11.45 13.18 8.84
CA ASN A 79 11.03 14.47 8.31
C ASN A 79 9.50 14.49 8.17
N THR A 80 8.86 15.48 8.79
CA THR A 80 7.43 15.75 8.65
C THR A 80 7.21 16.84 7.60
N ILE A 81 6.07 16.79 6.93
CA ILE A 81 5.75 17.70 5.83
C ILE A 81 5.07 18.96 6.36
N ASP A 82 5.53 20.12 5.87
CA ASP A 82 4.80 21.38 5.99
C ASP A 82 3.72 21.48 4.88
N TRP A 83 2.50 21.07 5.24
CA TRP A 83 1.34 21.09 4.35
C TRP A 83 0.99 22.50 3.84
N VAL A 84 1.29 23.54 4.62
CA VAL A 84 0.95 24.94 4.27
C VAL A 84 1.88 25.42 3.16
N ARG A 85 3.19 25.22 3.34
CA ARG A 85 4.20 25.57 2.35
C ARG A 85 3.97 24.88 1.01
N GLU A 86 3.68 23.58 1.03
CA GLU A 86 3.41 22.79 -0.19
C GLU A 86 2.14 23.25 -0.92
N LYS A 87 1.09 23.66 -0.18
CA LYS A 87 -0.13 24.22 -0.76
C LYS A 87 0.10 25.61 -1.37
N CYS A 88 0.82 26.51 -0.68
CA CYS A 88 1.21 27.82 -1.24
C CYS A 88 2.02 27.64 -2.53
N LYS A 89 3.09 26.82 -2.51
CA LYS A 89 3.94 26.55 -3.68
C LYS A 89 3.14 26.03 -4.88
N ASN A 90 2.13 25.20 -4.63
CA ASN A 90 1.25 24.72 -5.68
C ASN A 90 0.34 25.82 -6.25
N ARG A 91 -0.19 26.70 -5.40
CA ARG A 91 -1.04 27.82 -5.79
C ARG A 91 -0.27 28.82 -6.65
N ASP A 92 0.96 29.15 -6.28
CA ASP A 92 1.82 30.07 -7.04
C ASP A 92 2.16 29.52 -8.41
N ARG A 93 2.55 28.23 -8.49
CA ARG A 93 2.76 27.53 -9.76
C ARG A 93 1.50 27.58 -10.64
N HIS A 94 0.32 27.39 -10.06
CA HIS A 94 -0.93 27.38 -10.83
C HIS A 94 -1.26 28.78 -11.36
N ARG A 95 -0.99 29.83 -10.56
CA ARG A 95 -1.14 31.22 -10.97
C ARG A 95 -0.20 31.56 -12.13
N GLU A 96 1.07 31.16 -12.08
CA GLU A 96 2.03 31.41 -13.15
C GLU A 96 1.65 30.73 -14.48
N ILE A 97 1.19 29.48 -14.42
CA ILE A 97 0.73 28.76 -15.62
C ILE A 97 -0.51 29.44 -16.22
N THR A 98 -1.41 29.94 -15.37
CA THR A 98 -2.65 30.57 -15.82
C THR A 98 -2.42 31.98 -16.37
N SER A 99 -1.50 32.76 -15.79
CA SER A 99 -1.17 34.10 -16.30
C SER A 99 -0.48 34.02 -17.66
N ARG A 100 0.49 33.09 -17.83
CA ARG A 100 1.19 32.87 -19.10
C ARG A 100 0.36 32.18 -20.18
N ARG A 101 -0.84 31.66 -19.85
CA ARG A 101 -1.73 30.97 -20.80
C ARG A 101 -2.07 31.83 -22.03
N LYS A 102 -2.22 33.14 -21.83
CA LYS A 102 -2.65 34.07 -22.89
C LYS A 102 -1.50 34.55 -23.79
N GLU A 103 -0.25 34.27 -23.42
CA GLU A 103 0.93 34.80 -24.12
C GLU A 103 1.35 33.94 -25.32
N SER A 104 1.01 32.64 -25.35
CA SER A 104 1.44 31.73 -26.41
C SER A 104 0.55 30.51 -26.54
N ILE A 105 0.38 30.02 -27.77
CA ILE A 105 -0.28 28.73 -28.08
C ILE A 105 0.44 27.58 -27.37
N TRP A 106 1.78 27.64 -27.23
CA TRP A 106 2.56 26.63 -26.52
C TRP A 106 2.30 26.65 -25.01
N ALA A 107 2.12 27.84 -24.44
CA ALA A 107 1.74 28.00 -23.03
C ALA A 107 0.30 27.53 -22.77
N TRP A 108 -0.60 27.74 -23.73
CA TRP A 108 -1.95 27.20 -23.71
C TRP A 108 -1.97 25.67 -23.75
N ILE A 109 -1.24 25.03 -24.68
CA ILE A 109 -1.10 23.57 -24.75
C ILE A 109 -0.50 23.01 -23.46
N ARG A 110 0.52 23.67 -22.90
CA ARG A 110 1.13 23.25 -21.63
C ARG A 110 0.16 23.35 -20.45
N SER A 111 -0.70 24.38 -20.42
CA SER A 111 -1.76 24.50 -19.43
C SER A 111 -2.80 23.38 -19.54
N ILE A 112 -3.16 22.96 -20.76
CA ILE A 112 -4.08 21.84 -20.98
C ILE A 112 -3.42 20.53 -20.54
N SER A 113 -2.16 20.30 -20.92
CA SER A 113 -1.39 19.13 -20.50
C SER A 113 -1.28 19.04 -18.97
N ASP A 114 -1.09 20.16 -18.26
CA ASP A 114 -1.02 20.17 -16.79
C ASP A 114 -2.37 19.81 -16.15
N ALA A 115 -3.51 20.19 -16.77
CA ALA A 115 -4.85 19.81 -16.34
C ALA A 115 -5.14 18.31 -16.58
N PHE A 116 -4.78 17.79 -17.76
CA PHE A 116 -4.96 16.36 -18.10
C PHE A 116 -3.96 15.42 -17.40
N SER A 117 -2.79 15.94 -16.98
CA SER A 117 -1.72 15.12 -16.38
C SER A 117 -2.18 14.26 -15.20
N GLY A 118 -3.14 14.73 -14.41
CA GLY A 118 -3.71 13.95 -13.30
C GLY A 118 -4.52 12.76 -13.78
N TRP A 119 -5.38 12.93 -14.78
CA TRP A 119 -6.17 11.86 -15.37
C TRP A 119 -5.30 10.82 -16.08
N LEU A 120 -4.28 11.30 -16.82
CA LEU A 120 -3.31 10.42 -17.48
C LEU A 120 -2.51 9.60 -16.46
N LEU A 121 -2.04 10.23 -15.38
CA LEU A 121 -1.34 9.52 -14.31
C LEU A 121 -2.25 8.44 -13.68
N MET A 122 -3.51 8.77 -13.38
CA MET A 122 -4.47 7.82 -12.82
C MET A 122 -4.77 6.65 -13.76
N LEU A 123 -4.88 6.91 -15.06
CA LEU A 123 -5.02 5.87 -16.08
C LEU A 123 -3.83 4.92 -16.07
N LEU A 124 -2.60 5.45 -16.04
CA LEU A 124 -1.39 4.64 -15.98
C LEU A 124 -1.32 3.82 -14.67
N VAL A 125 -1.68 4.40 -13.53
CA VAL A 125 -1.73 3.69 -12.25
C VAL A 125 -2.73 2.54 -12.29
N GLY A 126 -3.93 2.77 -12.85
CA GLY A 126 -4.95 1.73 -13.00
C GLY A 126 -4.51 0.60 -13.91
N LEU A 127 -4.03 0.91 -15.12
CA LEU A 127 -3.55 -0.09 -16.09
C LEU A 127 -2.38 -0.92 -15.54
N THR A 128 -1.37 -0.27 -14.95
CA THR A 128 -0.18 -0.96 -14.45
C THR A 128 -0.49 -1.81 -13.22
N SER A 129 -1.29 -1.30 -12.28
CA SER A 129 -1.65 -2.05 -11.07
C SER A 129 -2.58 -3.22 -11.38
N GLY A 130 -3.55 -3.03 -12.29
CA GLY A 130 -4.42 -4.11 -12.77
C GLY A 130 -3.65 -5.20 -13.51
N ALA A 131 -2.71 -4.83 -14.38
CA ALA A 131 -1.85 -5.78 -15.07
C ALA A 131 -0.92 -6.56 -14.12
N LEU A 132 -0.34 -5.88 -13.13
CA LEU A 132 0.51 -6.53 -12.12
C LEU A 132 -0.28 -7.51 -11.25
N ALA A 133 -1.49 -7.15 -10.82
CA ALA A 133 -2.32 -8.06 -10.04
C ALA A 133 -2.76 -9.27 -10.86
N GLY A 134 -3.20 -9.08 -12.12
CA GLY A 134 -3.51 -10.20 -13.01
C GLY A 134 -2.30 -11.12 -13.22
N GLY A 135 -1.10 -10.55 -13.35
CA GLY A 135 0.15 -11.32 -13.39
C GLY A 135 0.46 -12.07 -12.10
N ILE A 136 0.21 -11.46 -10.93
CA ILE A 136 0.35 -12.12 -9.62
C ILE A 136 -0.62 -13.29 -9.52
N ASP A 137 -1.89 -13.11 -9.88
CA ASP A 137 -2.91 -14.15 -9.78
C ASP A 137 -2.57 -15.33 -10.70
N ILE A 138 -2.29 -15.08 -11.99
CA ILE A 138 -1.90 -16.14 -12.95
C ILE A 138 -0.67 -16.90 -12.46
N SER A 139 0.36 -16.18 -12.02
CA SER A 139 1.62 -16.80 -11.56
C SER A 139 1.42 -17.59 -10.27
N ALA A 140 0.62 -17.08 -9.33
CA ALA A 140 0.35 -17.74 -8.06
C ALA A 140 -0.47 -19.01 -8.24
N HIS A 141 -1.46 -19.00 -9.14
CA HIS A 141 -2.22 -20.21 -9.50
C HIS A 141 -1.31 -21.26 -10.13
N TRP A 142 -0.56 -20.90 -11.17
CA TRP A 142 0.36 -21.83 -11.83
C TRP A 142 1.39 -22.44 -10.87
N MET A 143 2.01 -21.61 -10.01
CA MET A 143 2.97 -22.12 -9.01
C MET A 143 2.31 -22.93 -7.89
N THR A 144 1.04 -22.69 -7.57
CA THR A 144 0.30 -23.50 -6.61
C THR A 144 0.05 -24.89 -7.18
N ASP A 145 -0.39 -24.97 -8.44
CA ASP A 145 -0.67 -26.23 -9.12
C ASP A 145 0.58 -27.09 -9.29
N LEU A 146 1.77 -26.46 -9.39
CA LEU A 146 3.06 -27.16 -9.45
C LEU A 146 3.29 -28.07 -8.23
N LYS A 147 2.65 -27.82 -7.08
CA LYS A 147 2.74 -28.72 -5.92
C LYS A 147 2.02 -30.05 -6.15
N GLU A 148 1.00 -30.06 -6.99
CA GLU A 148 0.13 -31.22 -7.22
C GLU A 148 0.50 -31.98 -8.50
N GLY A 149 0.95 -31.29 -9.54
CA GLY A 149 1.35 -31.91 -10.79
C GLY A 149 1.82 -30.94 -11.86
N VAL A 150 1.93 -31.44 -13.08
CA VAL A 150 2.34 -30.66 -14.25
C VAL A 150 1.51 -31.04 -15.48
N CYS A 151 1.32 -30.07 -16.37
CA CYS A 151 0.73 -30.29 -17.68
C CYS A 151 1.82 -30.75 -18.68
N LEU A 152 1.57 -31.83 -19.43
CA LEU A 152 2.52 -32.39 -20.39
C LEU A 152 2.65 -31.55 -21.68
N ASP A 153 1.57 -30.93 -22.14
CA ASP A 153 1.58 -30.14 -23.38
C ASP A 153 2.42 -28.88 -23.24
N LYS A 154 2.14 -28.06 -22.21
CA LYS A 154 2.95 -26.89 -21.87
C LYS A 154 3.07 -26.76 -20.36
N PHE A 155 4.32 -26.70 -19.90
CA PHE A 155 4.67 -26.54 -18.49
C PHE A 155 4.06 -25.29 -17.82
N TRP A 156 3.79 -24.23 -18.60
CA TRP A 156 3.30 -22.95 -18.11
C TRP A 156 1.77 -22.86 -17.98
N PHE A 157 1.03 -23.93 -18.28
CA PHE A 157 -0.41 -23.95 -18.08
C PHE A 157 -0.78 -24.41 -16.67
N ASN A 158 -1.74 -23.71 -16.07
CA ASN A 158 -2.40 -24.15 -14.84
C ASN A 158 -3.30 -25.36 -15.15
N GLN A 159 -3.73 -26.08 -14.11
CA GLN A 159 -4.55 -27.28 -14.26
C GLN A 159 -5.83 -27.00 -15.04
N GLU A 160 -6.50 -25.89 -14.75
CA GLU A 160 -7.75 -25.53 -15.41
C GLU A 160 -7.57 -25.25 -16.91
N HIS A 161 -6.55 -24.49 -17.35
CA HIS A 161 -6.30 -24.25 -18.78
C HIS A 161 -5.79 -25.51 -19.49
N CYS A 162 -5.01 -26.35 -18.81
CA CYS A 162 -4.55 -27.63 -19.34
C CYS A 162 -5.75 -28.53 -19.70
N CYS A 163 -6.77 -28.55 -18.86
CA CYS A 163 -7.95 -29.41 -19.04
C CYS A 163 -9.06 -28.77 -19.88
N TRP A 164 -9.10 -27.43 -19.98
CA TRP A 164 -10.04 -26.71 -20.84
C TRP A 164 -9.88 -27.02 -22.33
N THR A 165 -8.67 -27.40 -22.76
CA THR A 165 -8.37 -27.66 -24.18
C THR A 165 -8.77 -29.09 -24.61
N SER A 166 -9.12 -29.98 -23.67
CA SER A 166 -9.55 -31.34 -24.01
C SER A 166 -11.04 -31.37 -24.38
N ASN A 167 -11.36 -31.89 -25.57
CA ASN A 167 -12.72 -32.05 -26.10
C ASN A 167 -13.62 -33.03 -25.27
N GLU A 168 -13.13 -33.59 -24.16
CA GLU A 168 -13.81 -34.65 -23.37
C GLU A 168 -14.08 -34.26 -21.91
N THR A 169 -14.37 -32.99 -21.60
CA THR A 169 -14.74 -32.62 -20.23
C THR A 169 -16.26 -32.70 -20.03
N THR A 170 -16.76 -33.86 -19.62
CA THR A 170 -18.09 -33.95 -19.00
C THR A 170 -17.98 -33.50 -17.53
N PHE A 171 -18.96 -32.74 -17.03
CA PHE A 171 -18.99 -32.14 -15.68
C PHE A 171 -18.78 -33.14 -14.51
N GLN A 172 -18.88 -34.45 -14.76
CA GLN A 172 -18.66 -35.53 -13.77
C GLN A 172 -17.21 -36.04 -13.68
N ASP A 173 -16.36 -35.74 -14.66
CA ASP A 173 -14.98 -36.28 -14.76
C ASP A 173 -13.92 -35.16 -14.79
N ARG A 174 -14.10 -34.11 -13.97
CA ARG A 174 -13.14 -32.98 -13.86
C ARG A 174 -11.74 -33.45 -13.40
N ASP A 175 -11.66 -34.62 -12.76
CA ASP A 175 -10.43 -35.22 -12.23
C ASP A 175 -9.66 -36.12 -13.22
N LEU A 176 -10.23 -36.44 -14.38
CA LEU A 176 -9.69 -37.42 -15.34
C LEU A 176 -9.04 -36.77 -16.57
N CYS A 177 -8.51 -35.57 -16.41
CA CYS A 177 -7.74 -34.90 -17.45
C CYS A 177 -6.50 -35.75 -17.85
N PRO A 178 -6.40 -36.23 -19.11
CA PRO A 178 -5.29 -37.10 -19.52
C PRO A 178 -3.96 -36.35 -19.66
N GLN A 179 -4.04 -35.02 -19.89
CA GLN A 179 -2.87 -34.15 -20.05
C GLN A 179 -2.25 -33.69 -18.74
N TRP A 180 -3.02 -33.69 -17.65
CA TRP A 180 -2.53 -33.38 -16.31
C TRP A 180 -1.97 -34.64 -15.65
N ARG A 181 -0.70 -34.61 -15.25
CA ARG A 181 -0.04 -35.73 -14.55
C ARG A 181 0.35 -35.27 -13.16
N THR A 182 -0.07 -36.04 -12.16
CA THR A 182 0.40 -35.87 -10.79
C THR A 182 1.86 -36.31 -10.68
N TRP A 183 2.57 -35.82 -9.67
CA TRP A 183 3.97 -36.18 -9.49
C TRP A 183 4.18 -37.68 -9.27
N ALA A 184 3.28 -38.34 -8.52
CA ALA A 184 3.34 -39.79 -8.33
C ALA A 184 3.19 -40.53 -9.65
N GLU A 185 2.28 -40.11 -10.52
CA GLU A 185 2.10 -40.73 -11.82
C GLU A 185 3.35 -40.57 -12.70
N LEU A 186 4.03 -39.43 -12.63
CA LEU A 186 5.25 -39.18 -13.39
C LEU A 186 6.44 -40.05 -12.92
N ILE A 187 6.52 -40.34 -11.62
CA ILE A 187 7.65 -41.03 -10.99
C ILE A 187 7.40 -42.54 -10.90
N THR A 188 6.19 -42.96 -10.52
CA THR A 188 5.84 -44.35 -10.21
C THR A 188 4.98 -45.00 -11.28
N GLY A 189 4.47 -44.25 -12.26
CA GLY A 189 3.64 -44.75 -13.35
C GLY A 189 2.22 -45.16 -12.93
N THR A 190 1.83 -44.93 -11.67
CA THR A 190 0.53 -45.34 -11.11
C THR A 190 -0.19 -44.15 -10.49
N ARG A 191 -1.45 -43.90 -10.89
CA ARG A 191 -2.30 -42.86 -10.28
C ARG A 191 -2.84 -43.25 -8.90
N THR A 192 -3.14 -44.53 -8.71
CA THR A 192 -3.84 -45.03 -7.52
C THR A 192 -2.94 -45.98 -6.72
N GLY A 193 -2.90 -45.78 -5.40
CA GLY A 193 -2.19 -46.66 -4.48
C GLY A 193 -1.62 -45.92 -3.26
N PRO A 194 -1.33 -46.63 -2.15
CA PRO A 194 -0.77 -46.03 -0.94
C PRO A 194 0.59 -45.34 -1.19
N PHE A 195 1.43 -45.96 -2.03
CA PHE A 195 2.73 -45.42 -2.39
C PHE A 195 2.62 -44.13 -3.21
N ALA A 196 1.69 -44.08 -4.17
CA ALA A 196 1.44 -42.88 -4.97
C ALA A 196 0.97 -41.70 -4.09
N TYR A 197 0.10 -41.96 -3.10
CA TYR A 197 -0.31 -40.94 -2.12
C TYR A 197 0.88 -40.39 -1.32
N ILE A 198 1.75 -41.28 -0.81
CA ILE A 198 2.94 -40.87 -0.05
C ILE A 198 3.87 -39.99 -0.90
N VAL A 199 4.12 -40.38 -2.15
CA VAL A 199 4.98 -39.62 -3.07
C VAL A 199 4.39 -38.23 -3.37
N ASN A 200 3.09 -38.16 -3.69
CA ASN A 200 2.42 -36.87 -3.92
C ASN A 200 2.48 -35.98 -2.68
N TYR A 201 2.20 -36.53 -1.50
CA TYR A 201 2.27 -35.78 -0.25
C TYR A 201 3.68 -35.27 0.06
N LEU A 202 4.70 -36.11 -0.11
CA LEU A 202 6.09 -35.70 0.09
C LEU A 202 6.50 -34.57 -0.86
N LEU A 203 6.17 -34.68 -2.14
CA LEU A 203 6.51 -33.65 -3.12
C LEU A 203 5.74 -32.36 -2.90
N TYR A 204 4.47 -32.44 -2.51
CA TYR A 204 3.68 -31.29 -2.09
C TYR A 204 4.39 -30.53 -0.96
N VAL A 205 4.82 -31.24 0.09
CA VAL A 205 5.54 -30.66 1.23
C VAL A 205 6.91 -30.10 0.80
N CYS A 206 7.66 -30.81 -0.03
CA CYS A 206 8.97 -30.35 -0.52
C CYS A 206 8.85 -29.04 -1.32
N TRP A 207 7.89 -28.94 -2.23
CA TRP A 207 7.63 -27.70 -3.00
C TRP A 207 7.17 -26.56 -2.10
N ALA A 208 6.26 -26.83 -1.15
CA ALA A 208 5.79 -25.83 -0.20
C ALA A 208 6.95 -25.24 0.64
N LEU A 209 7.82 -26.10 1.17
CA LEU A 209 9.00 -25.69 1.93
C LEU A 209 10.01 -24.92 1.06
N LEU A 210 10.23 -25.35 -0.18
CA LEU A 210 11.13 -24.67 -1.12
C LEU A 210 10.64 -23.24 -1.41
N PHE A 211 9.35 -23.06 -1.73
CA PHE A 211 8.78 -21.74 -1.99
C PHE A 211 8.82 -20.83 -0.77
N SER A 212 8.49 -21.35 0.41
CA SER A 212 8.58 -20.59 1.66
C SER A 212 10.02 -20.15 1.95
N PHE A 213 10.99 -21.05 1.79
CA PHE A 213 12.41 -20.76 1.99
C PHE A 213 12.91 -19.69 1.01
N LEU A 214 12.56 -19.79 -0.27
CA LEU A 214 12.92 -18.80 -1.29
C LEU A 214 12.30 -17.44 -1.01
N ALA A 215 11.02 -17.39 -0.62
CA ALA A 215 10.33 -16.15 -0.26
C ALA A 215 11.04 -15.43 0.91
N VAL A 216 11.32 -16.14 2.00
CA VAL A 216 12.01 -15.56 3.17
C VAL A 216 13.43 -15.11 2.82
N SER A 217 14.15 -15.91 2.03
CA SER A 217 15.52 -15.59 1.61
C SER A 217 15.57 -14.32 0.75
N LEU A 218 14.64 -14.16 -0.19
CA LEU A 218 14.55 -12.97 -1.05
C LEU A 218 14.26 -11.70 -0.25
N VAL A 219 13.29 -11.75 0.67
CA VAL A 219 12.93 -10.60 1.51
C VAL A 219 14.09 -10.19 2.41
N ARG A 220 14.75 -11.16 3.07
CA ARG A 220 15.87 -10.87 3.97
C ARG A 220 17.11 -10.36 3.25
N ALA A 221 17.41 -10.86 2.05
CA ALA A 221 18.61 -10.49 1.32
C ALA A 221 18.48 -9.16 0.56
N PHE A 222 17.34 -8.90 -0.09
CA PHE A 222 17.24 -7.79 -1.05
C PHE A 222 16.40 -6.60 -0.57
N ALA A 223 15.27 -6.83 0.11
CA ALA A 223 14.40 -5.75 0.57
C ALA A 223 13.62 -6.15 1.83
N PRO A 224 14.15 -5.87 3.04
CA PRO A 224 13.45 -6.19 4.27
C PRO A 224 12.15 -5.35 4.41
N TYR A 225 12.07 -4.19 3.76
CA TYR A 225 10.85 -3.36 3.68
C TYR A 225 9.69 -4.03 2.91
N ALA A 226 9.93 -5.14 2.20
CA ALA A 226 8.88 -5.85 1.49
C ALA A 226 8.02 -6.76 2.39
N CYS A 227 8.43 -6.96 3.65
CA CYS A 227 7.70 -7.71 4.65
C CYS A 227 6.25 -7.22 4.84
N ALA A 228 5.42 -8.10 5.42
CA ALA A 228 4.07 -7.81 5.87
C ALA A 228 3.09 -7.37 4.75
N SER A 229 1.85 -7.05 5.15
CA SER A 229 0.85 -6.45 4.26
C SER A 229 1.32 -5.10 3.70
N GLY A 230 1.80 -4.23 4.60
CA GLY A 230 2.31 -2.91 4.26
C GLY A 230 1.30 -1.78 4.34
N ILE A 231 0.04 -2.08 4.66
CA ILE A 231 -1.04 -1.10 4.88
C ILE A 231 -0.74 -0.16 6.07
N PRO A 232 -0.26 -0.64 7.24
CA PRO A 232 0.06 0.24 8.37
C PRO A 232 1.09 1.32 8.01
N GLU A 233 2.14 0.94 7.29
CA GLU A 233 3.19 1.85 6.85
C GLU A 233 2.65 2.84 5.82
N ILE A 234 1.80 2.42 4.89
CA ILE A 234 1.14 3.33 3.94
C ILE A 234 0.29 4.36 4.70
N LYS A 235 -0.43 3.94 5.74
CA LYS A 235 -1.20 4.83 6.61
C LYS A 235 -0.30 5.85 7.30
N THR A 236 0.86 5.44 7.82
CA THR A 236 1.84 6.39 8.40
C THR A 236 2.38 7.37 7.35
N ILE A 237 2.64 6.87 6.14
CA ILE A 237 3.14 7.68 5.03
C ILE A 237 2.09 8.65 4.51
N LEU A 238 0.80 8.37 4.63
CA LEU A 238 -0.25 9.33 4.29
C LEU A 238 -0.51 10.32 5.42
N SER A 239 -0.30 9.91 6.68
CA SER A 239 -0.50 10.74 7.88
C SER A 239 0.46 11.93 7.97
N GLY A 240 1.70 11.79 7.50
CA GLY A 240 2.66 12.91 7.55
C GLY A 240 4.13 12.49 7.48
N PHE A 241 4.39 11.22 7.77
CA PHE A 241 5.74 10.71 7.91
C PHE A 241 6.33 10.30 6.56
N ILE A 242 7.65 10.42 6.39
CA ILE A 242 8.36 10.05 5.17
C ILE A 242 9.26 8.87 5.47
N ILE A 243 8.91 7.68 4.98
CA ILE A 243 9.74 6.48 5.07
C ILE A 243 10.48 6.30 3.73
N ARG A 244 11.79 6.58 3.72
CA ARG A 244 12.61 6.46 2.51
C ARG A 244 12.79 5.00 2.11
N GLY A 245 12.71 4.71 0.81
CA GLY A 245 12.93 3.36 0.26
C GLY A 245 11.74 2.42 0.34
N TYR A 246 10.72 2.70 1.16
CA TYR A 246 9.54 1.83 1.34
C TYR A 246 8.73 1.66 0.03
N LEU A 247 8.39 2.77 -0.64
CA LEU A 247 7.72 2.75 -1.95
C LEU A 247 8.69 2.68 -3.15
N GLY A 248 9.85 2.05 -2.96
CA GLY A 248 10.88 1.95 -4.00
C GLY A 248 10.49 1.03 -5.17
N LYS A 249 11.14 1.21 -6.32
CA LYS A 249 11.01 0.26 -7.45
C LYS A 249 11.55 -1.14 -7.11
N TRP A 250 12.57 -1.24 -6.25
CA TRP A 250 13.13 -2.52 -5.82
C TRP A 250 12.18 -3.24 -4.86
N THR A 251 11.55 -2.52 -3.93
CA THR A 251 10.56 -3.12 -3.03
C THR A 251 9.35 -3.62 -3.80
N LEU A 252 8.90 -2.88 -4.84
CA LEU A 252 7.87 -3.34 -5.78
C LEU A 252 8.22 -4.72 -6.37
N VAL A 253 9.37 -4.84 -7.04
CA VAL A 253 9.76 -6.09 -7.73
C VAL A 253 9.87 -7.26 -6.76
N ILE A 254 10.55 -7.07 -5.63
CA ILE A 254 10.77 -8.13 -4.65
C ILE A 254 9.45 -8.53 -3.98
N LYS A 255 8.58 -7.56 -3.68
CA LYS A 255 7.27 -7.83 -3.08
C LYS A 255 6.37 -8.60 -4.04
N THR A 256 6.34 -8.27 -5.33
CA THR A 256 5.58 -9.02 -6.34
C THR A 256 6.03 -10.48 -6.42
N ILE A 257 7.34 -10.74 -6.52
CA ILE A 257 7.88 -12.10 -6.63
C ILE A 257 7.65 -12.90 -5.34
N THR A 258 7.93 -12.28 -4.19
CA THR A 258 7.76 -12.92 -2.88
C THR A 258 6.29 -13.22 -2.60
N LEU A 259 5.38 -12.32 -3.00
CA LEU A 259 3.95 -12.52 -2.82
C LEU A 259 3.45 -13.78 -3.53
N VAL A 260 3.88 -13.97 -4.78
CA VAL A 260 3.57 -15.19 -5.55
C VAL A 260 4.11 -16.42 -4.83
N LEU A 261 5.40 -16.42 -4.45
CA LEU A 261 6.01 -17.55 -3.72
C LEU A 261 5.33 -17.85 -2.37
N ALA A 262 4.96 -16.82 -1.62
CA ALA A 262 4.31 -16.96 -0.31
C ALA A 262 2.91 -17.57 -0.44
N VAL A 263 2.10 -17.10 -1.40
CA VAL A 263 0.77 -17.66 -1.67
C VAL A 263 0.91 -19.11 -2.17
N SER A 264 1.82 -19.38 -3.11
CA SER A 264 2.02 -20.72 -3.65
C SER A 264 2.55 -21.72 -2.61
N SER A 265 3.28 -21.26 -1.59
CA SER A 265 3.73 -22.12 -0.49
C SER A 265 2.57 -22.69 0.36
N GLY A 266 1.36 -22.12 0.26
CA GLY A 266 0.19 -22.58 1.03
C GLY A 266 0.20 -22.14 2.49
N LEU A 267 1.00 -21.13 2.84
CA LEU A 267 0.89 -20.48 4.14
C LEU A 267 -0.50 -19.83 4.28
N SER A 268 -0.98 -19.71 5.52
CA SER A 268 -2.24 -19.03 5.83
C SER A 268 -2.09 -17.50 5.70
N LEU A 269 -1.79 -17.04 4.49
CA LEU A 269 -1.55 -15.64 4.12
C LEU A 269 -2.41 -15.28 2.91
N GLY A 270 -2.92 -14.04 2.89
CA GLY A 270 -3.68 -13.50 1.77
C GLY A 270 -2.83 -12.60 0.88
N LYS A 271 -3.14 -12.57 -0.43
CA LYS A 271 -2.54 -11.63 -1.39
C LYS A 271 -3.13 -10.23 -1.34
N GLU A 272 -4.33 -10.11 -0.79
CA GLU A 272 -5.16 -8.90 -0.87
C GLU A 272 -4.55 -7.69 -0.15
N GLY A 273 -3.97 -7.89 1.04
CA GLY A 273 -3.27 -6.83 1.76
C GLY A 273 -2.02 -6.31 1.02
N PRO A 274 -1.06 -7.20 0.69
CA PRO A 274 0.13 -6.85 -0.10
C PRO A 274 -0.15 -6.18 -1.45
N LEU A 275 -1.26 -6.50 -2.12
CA LEU A 275 -1.67 -5.87 -3.39
C LEU A 275 -1.90 -4.35 -3.24
N VAL A 276 -2.40 -3.89 -2.09
CA VAL A 276 -2.52 -2.46 -1.77
C VAL A 276 -1.15 -1.78 -1.79
N HIS A 277 -0.14 -2.42 -1.17
CA HIS A 277 1.21 -1.88 -1.16
C HIS A 277 1.85 -1.89 -2.55
N VAL A 278 1.66 -2.97 -3.32
CA VAL A 278 2.14 -3.05 -4.70
C VAL A 278 1.55 -1.91 -5.54
N ALA A 279 0.25 -1.64 -5.44
CA ALA A 279 -0.40 -0.54 -6.15
C ALA A 279 0.15 0.83 -5.72
N CYS A 280 0.35 1.08 -4.42
CA CYS A 280 0.99 2.31 -3.94
C CYS A 280 2.42 2.48 -4.46
N CYS A 281 3.21 1.41 -4.50
CA CYS A 281 4.55 1.42 -5.10
C CYS A 281 4.51 1.75 -6.60
N CYS A 282 3.56 1.20 -7.35
CA CYS A 282 3.33 1.55 -8.76
C CYS A 282 2.97 3.03 -8.92
N GLY A 283 2.03 3.52 -8.11
CA GLY A 283 1.67 4.94 -8.05
C GLY A 283 2.88 5.82 -7.79
N ASN A 284 3.73 5.43 -6.85
CA ASN A 284 4.94 6.14 -6.52
C ASN A 284 5.95 6.19 -7.68
N VAL A 285 6.20 5.06 -8.33
CA VAL A 285 7.10 4.98 -9.50
C VAL A 285 6.58 5.84 -10.65
N LEU A 286 5.26 5.81 -10.90
CA LEU A 286 4.64 6.62 -11.95
C LEU A 286 4.63 8.12 -11.63
N CYS A 287 4.59 8.52 -10.35
CA CYS A 287 4.77 9.91 -9.96
C CYS A 287 6.13 10.48 -10.39
N HIS A 288 7.18 9.65 -10.46
CA HIS A 288 8.50 10.12 -10.92
C HIS A 288 8.51 10.52 -12.40
N LEU A 289 7.61 9.99 -13.22
CA LEU A 289 7.48 10.35 -14.63
C LEU A 289 6.92 11.77 -14.82
N PHE A 290 6.17 12.27 -13.84
CA PHE A 290 5.57 13.60 -13.88
C PHE A 290 6.18 14.51 -12.81
N THR A 291 7.03 15.46 -13.23
CA THR A 291 7.71 16.41 -12.33
C THR A 291 6.75 17.15 -11.38
N LYS A 292 5.49 17.39 -11.79
CA LYS A 292 4.41 17.96 -10.97
C LYS A 292 4.15 17.18 -9.67
N TYR A 293 4.08 15.86 -9.77
CA TYR A 293 3.78 14.98 -8.64
C TYR A 293 5.04 14.52 -7.92
N ARG A 294 6.20 14.52 -8.62
CA ARG A 294 7.49 14.21 -8.00
C ARG A 294 7.95 15.26 -6.98
N VAL A 295 7.73 16.55 -7.28
CA VAL A 295 8.29 17.68 -6.49
C VAL A 295 7.36 18.12 -5.37
N ASN A 296 6.06 17.85 -5.47
CA ASN A 296 5.06 18.24 -4.49
C ASN A 296 4.57 17.00 -3.73
N GLU A 297 4.93 16.91 -2.45
CA GLU A 297 4.67 15.73 -1.64
C GLU A 297 3.18 15.57 -1.29
N VAL A 298 2.43 16.67 -1.20
CA VAL A 298 0.97 16.65 -0.96
C VAL A 298 0.26 16.00 -2.15
N LYS A 299 0.58 16.42 -3.37
CA LYS A 299 0.02 15.82 -4.59
C LYS A 299 0.46 14.38 -4.78
N ARG A 300 1.69 14.04 -4.41
CA ARG A 300 2.17 12.65 -4.41
C ARG A 300 1.30 11.79 -3.50
N ARG A 301 0.97 12.27 -2.29
CA ARG A 301 0.10 11.56 -1.34
C ARG A 301 -1.33 11.42 -1.82
N GLU A 302 -1.89 12.42 -2.51
CA GLU A 302 -3.18 12.25 -3.20
C GLU A 302 -3.13 11.08 -4.19
N VAL A 303 -2.02 10.92 -4.92
CA VAL A 303 -1.83 9.79 -5.84
C VAL A 303 -1.66 8.47 -5.09
N LEU A 304 -0.93 8.45 -3.97
CA LEU A 304 -0.76 7.25 -3.14
C LEU A 304 -2.07 6.78 -2.52
N SER A 305 -2.93 7.71 -2.07
CA SER A 305 -4.27 7.36 -1.59
C SER A 305 -5.13 6.81 -2.73
N ALA A 306 -5.11 7.43 -3.91
CA ALA A 306 -5.80 6.88 -5.07
C ALA A 306 -5.27 5.49 -5.47
N ALA A 307 -3.96 5.26 -5.36
CA ALA A 307 -3.34 3.97 -5.63
C ALA A 307 -3.71 2.92 -4.58
N ALA A 308 -3.88 3.29 -3.31
CA ALA A 308 -4.39 2.38 -2.29
C ALA A 308 -5.82 1.91 -2.62
N ALA A 309 -6.69 2.83 -3.05
CA ALA A 309 -8.03 2.49 -3.54
C ALA A 309 -8.00 1.54 -4.74
N VAL A 310 -7.08 1.77 -5.68
CA VAL A 310 -6.84 0.88 -6.84
C VAL A 310 -6.42 -0.51 -6.38
N GLY A 311 -5.48 -0.62 -5.43
CA GLY A 311 -5.03 -1.91 -4.91
C GLY A 311 -6.16 -2.73 -4.29
N VAL A 312 -7.01 -2.09 -3.49
CA VAL A 312 -8.20 -2.74 -2.89
C VAL A 312 -9.25 -3.09 -3.96
N SER A 313 -9.46 -2.21 -4.95
CA SER A 313 -10.37 -2.47 -6.08
C SER A 313 -9.97 -3.73 -6.84
N VAL A 314 -8.67 -3.90 -7.09
CA VAL A 314 -8.14 -5.04 -7.86
C VAL A 314 -8.09 -6.31 -7.00
N ALA A 315 -7.83 -6.18 -5.70
CA ALA A 315 -7.88 -7.28 -4.74
C ALA A 315 -9.30 -7.90 -4.64
N PHE A 316 -10.32 -7.05 -4.50
CA PHE A 316 -11.69 -7.49 -4.24
C PHE A 316 -12.65 -7.36 -5.43
N GLY A 317 -12.17 -6.90 -6.59
CA GLY A 317 -13.01 -6.66 -7.76
C GLY A 317 -14.09 -5.60 -7.55
N ALA A 318 -13.93 -4.72 -6.55
CA ALA A 318 -14.94 -3.79 -6.08
C ALA A 318 -14.41 -2.33 -6.11
N PRO A 319 -14.58 -1.60 -7.22
CA PRO A 319 -14.00 -0.26 -7.36
C PRO A 319 -14.58 0.77 -6.39
N ILE A 320 -15.88 0.69 -6.10
CA ILE A 320 -16.52 1.58 -5.12
C ILE A 320 -16.02 1.26 -3.70
N GLY A 321 -16.00 -0.03 -3.35
CA GLY A 321 -15.51 -0.48 -2.04
C GLY A 321 -14.06 -0.10 -1.79
N GLY A 322 -13.19 -0.19 -2.82
CA GLY A 322 -11.79 0.23 -2.71
C GLY A 322 -11.62 1.72 -2.45
N VAL A 323 -12.43 2.57 -3.11
CA VAL A 323 -12.39 4.03 -2.86
C VAL A 323 -12.91 4.37 -1.47
N LEU A 324 -14.00 3.74 -1.03
CA LEU A 324 -14.54 3.93 0.32
C LEU A 324 -13.54 3.47 1.39
N PHE A 325 -12.90 2.31 1.20
CA PHE A 325 -11.85 1.84 2.10
C PHE A 325 -10.69 2.84 2.18
N SER A 326 -10.23 3.39 1.04
CA SER A 326 -9.16 4.39 1.09
C SER A 326 -9.58 5.69 1.77
N LEU A 327 -10.86 6.05 1.69
CA LEU A 327 -11.46 7.21 2.34
C LEU A 327 -11.57 7.03 3.85
N GLU A 328 -11.97 5.85 4.30
CA GLU A 328 -12.25 5.55 5.72
C GLU A 328 -10.97 5.19 6.48
N GLU A 329 -10.13 4.33 5.91
CA GLU A 329 -9.05 3.67 6.66
C GLU A 329 -7.65 4.23 6.39
N VAL A 330 -7.43 4.79 5.20
CA VAL A 330 -6.09 5.06 4.67
C VAL A 330 -5.74 6.55 4.69
N SER A 331 -6.72 7.44 4.51
CA SER A 331 -6.50 8.89 4.36
C SER A 331 -7.36 9.72 5.31
N TYR A 332 -6.75 10.66 6.04
CA TYR A 332 -7.46 11.62 6.88
C TYR A 332 -8.11 12.77 6.10
N TYR A 333 -7.50 13.15 4.97
CA TYR A 333 -7.97 14.25 4.13
C TYR A 333 -8.03 13.78 2.68
N PHE A 334 -9.22 13.87 2.07
CA PHE A 334 -9.44 13.36 0.73
C PHE A 334 -10.28 14.35 -0.09
N PRO A 335 -9.64 15.19 -0.93
CA PRO A 335 -10.36 16.20 -1.68
C PRO A 335 -11.24 15.56 -2.76
N LEU A 336 -12.41 16.15 -3.04
CA LEU A 336 -13.39 15.63 -3.99
C LEU A 336 -12.82 15.39 -5.40
N LYS A 337 -11.88 16.23 -5.84
CA LYS A 337 -11.17 16.05 -7.12
C LYS A 337 -10.31 14.78 -7.13
N THR A 338 -9.72 14.39 -6.00
CA THR A 338 -8.97 13.14 -5.86
C THR A 338 -9.90 11.94 -5.79
N LEU A 339 -11.08 12.10 -5.19
CA LEU A 339 -12.12 11.07 -5.13
C LEU A 339 -12.58 10.60 -6.52
N TRP A 340 -12.94 11.53 -7.39
CA TRP A 340 -13.34 11.16 -8.76
C TRP A 340 -12.18 10.53 -9.54
N ARG A 341 -10.96 11.01 -9.32
CA ARG A 341 -9.73 10.48 -9.93
C ARG A 341 -9.42 9.06 -9.46
N SER A 342 -9.55 8.78 -8.16
CA SER A 342 -9.33 7.44 -7.60
C SER A 342 -10.40 6.46 -8.06
N PHE A 343 -11.66 6.89 -8.13
CA PHE A 343 -12.75 6.07 -8.67
C PHE A 343 -12.50 5.69 -10.13
N PHE A 344 -12.10 6.65 -10.96
CA PHE A 344 -11.71 6.39 -12.34
C PHE A 344 -10.53 5.41 -12.43
N ALA A 345 -9.47 5.62 -11.65
CA ALA A 345 -8.32 4.71 -11.63
C ALA A 345 -8.71 3.29 -11.20
N ALA A 346 -9.55 3.16 -10.16
CA ALA A 346 -10.04 1.88 -9.64
C ALA A 346 -10.88 1.12 -10.68
N LEU A 347 -11.72 1.83 -11.44
CA LEU A 347 -12.51 1.25 -12.53
C LEU A 347 -11.61 0.77 -13.67
N VAL A 348 -10.62 1.56 -14.07
CA VAL A 348 -9.64 1.17 -15.11
C VAL A 348 -8.87 -0.08 -14.66
N ALA A 349 -8.47 -0.14 -13.40
CA ALA A 349 -7.75 -1.29 -12.86
C ALA A 349 -8.62 -2.55 -12.84
N ALA A 350 -9.87 -2.46 -12.38
CA ALA A 350 -10.83 -3.56 -12.42
C ALA A 350 -11.13 -4.03 -13.85
N PHE A 351 -11.29 -3.09 -14.79
CA PHE A 351 -11.44 -3.40 -16.21
C PHE A 351 -10.21 -4.13 -16.77
N THR A 352 -9.01 -3.66 -16.44
CA THR A 352 -7.75 -4.29 -16.86
C THR A 352 -7.64 -5.72 -16.34
N LEU A 353 -7.94 -5.94 -15.06
CA LEU A 353 -7.96 -7.27 -14.47
C LEU A 353 -8.97 -8.19 -15.18
N ARG A 354 -10.18 -7.66 -15.46
CA ARG A 354 -11.21 -8.38 -16.23
C ARG A 354 -10.76 -8.76 -17.63
N SER A 355 -10.06 -7.85 -18.33
CA SER A 355 -9.56 -8.10 -19.67
C SER A 355 -8.47 -9.18 -19.70
N ILE A 356 -7.69 -9.30 -18.62
CA ILE A 356 -6.68 -10.36 -18.47
C ILE A 356 -7.34 -11.72 -18.14
N ASN A 357 -8.49 -11.71 -17.47
CA ASN A 357 -9.28 -12.89 -17.10
C ASN A 357 -8.43 -14.01 -16.44
N PRO A 358 -7.81 -13.76 -15.28
CA PRO A 358 -6.86 -14.69 -14.65
C PRO A 358 -7.49 -16.04 -14.28
N PHE A 359 -8.81 -16.10 -14.06
CA PHE A 359 -9.52 -17.30 -13.62
C PHE A 359 -10.23 -18.04 -14.76
N GLY A 360 -10.26 -17.53 -15.99
CA GLY A 360 -11.01 -18.12 -17.10
C GLY A 360 -12.54 -18.01 -16.98
N ASN A 361 -13.07 -17.97 -15.77
CA ASN A 361 -14.45 -17.63 -15.45
C ASN A 361 -14.59 -16.11 -15.48
N SER A 362 -15.55 -15.58 -16.24
CA SER A 362 -15.78 -14.14 -16.50
C SER A 362 -15.98 -13.22 -15.27
N GLY A 363 -15.79 -13.74 -14.06
CA GLY A 363 -15.74 -13.04 -12.79
C GLY A 363 -14.42 -12.31 -12.53
N LEU A 364 -14.51 -11.23 -11.75
CA LEU A 364 -13.38 -10.37 -11.37
C LEU A 364 -12.59 -10.91 -10.17
N VAL A 365 -13.23 -11.74 -9.33
CA VAL A 365 -12.68 -12.32 -8.10
C VAL A 365 -13.25 -13.71 -7.86
N LEU A 366 -12.53 -14.50 -7.05
CA LEU A 366 -12.89 -15.87 -6.69
C LEU A 366 -14.23 -15.97 -5.92
N PHE A 367 -14.67 -14.91 -5.24
CA PHE A 367 -15.84 -14.90 -4.36
C PHE A 367 -17.16 -14.51 -5.05
N TYR A 368 -17.51 -15.17 -6.16
CA TYR A 368 -18.85 -15.02 -6.75
C TYR A 368 -19.87 -15.85 -5.97
N VAL A 369 -20.93 -15.22 -5.48
CA VAL A 369 -22.03 -15.90 -4.76
C VAL A 369 -23.32 -15.72 -5.55
N GLU A 370 -23.96 -16.84 -5.88
CA GLU A 370 -25.25 -16.86 -6.57
C GLU A 370 -26.39 -16.92 -5.54
N PHE A 371 -27.20 -15.85 -5.47
CA PHE A 371 -28.29 -15.75 -4.50
C PHE A 371 -29.52 -16.54 -5.01
N HIS A 372 -29.74 -17.73 -4.45
CA HIS A 372 -30.88 -18.59 -4.82
C HIS A 372 -32.18 -18.28 -4.06
N SER A 373 -32.15 -17.46 -3.00
CA SER A 373 -33.35 -17.11 -2.22
C SER A 373 -33.22 -15.73 -1.55
N PRO A 374 -34.32 -14.94 -1.49
CA PRO A 374 -34.31 -13.66 -0.77
C PRO A 374 -34.27 -13.89 0.75
N TRP A 375 -33.62 -12.98 1.46
CA TRP A 375 -33.50 -13.02 2.92
C TRP A 375 -34.82 -12.63 3.61
N HIS A 376 -35.08 -13.20 4.78
CA HIS A 376 -36.23 -12.87 5.62
C HIS A 376 -35.83 -12.00 6.81
N LEU A 377 -36.72 -11.13 7.30
CA LEU A 377 -36.43 -10.21 8.43
C LEU A 377 -35.97 -10.91 9.71
N LEU A 378 -36.44 -12.14 9.96
CA LEU A 378 -36.02 -12.93 11.13
C LEU A 378 -34.56 -13.39 11.04
N GLU A 379 -33.97 -13.47 9.84
CA GLU A 379 -32.56 -13.83 9.63
C GLU A 379 -31.61 -12.68 10.02
N LEU A 380 -32.13 -11.47 10.24
CA LEU A 380 -31.34 -10.36 10.79
C LEU A 380 -30.83 -10.67 12.21
N VAL A 381 -31.60 -11.42 13.01
CA VAL A 381 -31.21 -11.81 14.37
C VAL A 381 -29.94 -12.68 14.37
N PRO A 382 -29.85 -13.79 13.62
CA PRO A 382 -28.61 -14.54 13.53
C PRO A 382 -27.46 -13.74 12.89
N PHE A 383 -27.71 -12.84 11.93
CA PHE A 383 -26.66 -11.95 11.40
C PHE A 383 -26.09 -11.00 12.45
N LEU A 384 -26.94 -10.41 13.30
CA LEU A 384 -26.50 -9.57 14.41
C LEU A 384 -25.66 -10.37 15.41
N LEU A 385 -26.12 -11.58 15.78
CA LEU A 385 -25.38 -12.47 16.68
C LEU A 385 -24.02 -12.83 16.08
N LEU A 386 -23.95 -13.14 14.78
CA LEU A 386 -22.70 -13.43 14.08
C LEU A 386 -21.74 -12.23 14.13
N GLY A 387 -22.24 -11.00 13.96
CA GLY A 387 -21.45 -9.78 14.12
C GLY A 387 -20.88 -9.61 15.53
N ILE A 388 -21.69 -9.87 16.56
CA ILE A 388 -21.25 -9.83 17.96
C ILE A 388 -20.19 -10.91 18.22
N PHE A 389 -20.41 -12.14 17.78
CA PHE A 389 -19.43 -13.23 17.91
C PHE A 389 -18.13 -12.91 17.17
N GLY A 390 -18.21 -12.33 15.97
CA GLY A 390 -17.04 -11.88 15.21
C GLY A 390 -16.23 -10.82 15.97
N GLY A 391 -16.89 -9.83 16.58
CA GLY A 391 -16.23 -8.82 17.42
C GLY A 391 -15.59 -9.41 18.68
N ILE A 392 -16.29 -10.30 19.38
CA ILE A 392 -15.80 -10.96 20.60
C ILE A 392 -14.62 -11.88 20.30
N TRP A 393 -14.60 -12.57 19.15
CA TRP A 393 -13.48 -13.45 18.78
C TRP A 393 -12.29 -12.68 18.19
N GLY A 394 -12.58 -11.60 17.45
CA GLY A 394 -11.57 -10.73 16.85
C GLY A 394 -10.74 -9.97 17.88
N GLY A 395 -11.34 -9.48 18.97
CA GLY A 395 -10.64 -8.75 20.03
C GLY A 395 -9.47 -9.55 20.65
N PRO A 396 -9.71 -10.76 21.18
CA PRO A 396 -8.66 -11.64 21.70
C PRO A 396 -7.65 -12.08 20.65
N LEU A 397 -8.05 -12.32 19.40
CA LEU A 397 -7.13 -12.68 18.32
C LEU A 397 -6.16 -11.53 18.02
N HIS A 398 -6.68 -10.31 17.84
CA HIS A 398 -5.86 -9.11 17.72
C HIS A 398 -4.98 -8.94 18.96
N SER A 399 -5.51 -9.29 20.14
CA SER A 399 -4.77 -9.18 21.39
C SER A 399 -3.57 -10.14 21.49
N ARG A 400 -3.69 -11.31 20.88
CA ARG A 400 -2.60 -12.30 20.83
C ARG A 400 -1.59 -11.90 19.77
N GLN A 401 -2.05 -11.37 18.65
CA GLN A 401 -1.20 -10.87 17.58
C GLN A 401 -0.22 -9.79 18.10
N TYR A 402 -0.70 -8.81 18.89
CA TYR A 402 0.21 -7.78 19.43
C TYR A 402 1.26 -8.33 20.40
N ARG A 403 1.00 -9.45 21.08
CA ARG A 403 1.96 -10.07 22.03
C ARG A 403 3.01 -10.91 21.33
N LEU A 404 2.63 -11.54 20.22
CA LEU A 404 3.51 -12.43 19.47
C LEU A 404 4.49 -11.65 18.58
N VAL A 405 4.13 -10.45 18.14
CA VAL A 405 4.99 -9.61 17.29
C VAL A 405 6.33 -9.26 17.97
N PRO A 406 6.37 -8.73 19.22
CA PRO A 406 7.63 -8.48 19.92
C PRO A 406 8.43 -9.77 20.18
N ALA A 407 7.77 -10.86 20.57
CA ALA A 407 8.43 -12.13 20.86
C ALA A 407 9.10 -12.75 19.62
N ALA A 408 8.51 -12.57 18.43
CA ALA A 408 9.12 -13.00 17.17
C ALA A 408 10.32 -12.13 16.76
N GLN A 409 10.34 -10.85 17.14
CA GLN A 409 11.46 -9.95 16.88
C GLN A 409 12.72 -10.34 17.68
N ASP A 410 12.59 -10.69 18.96
CA ASP A 410 13.72 -11.08 19.80
C ASP A 410 14.46 -12.33 19.28
N HIS A 411 13.77 -13.27 18.63
CA HIS A 411 14.39 -14.47 18.05
C HIS A 411 15.09 -14.24 16.71
N THR A 412 14.81 -13.12 16.02
CA THR A 412 15.44 -12.79 14.72
C THR A 412 16.60 -11.80 14.85
N ALA A 413 16.67 -11.07 15.97
CA ALA A 413 17.87 -10.39 16.40
C ALA A 413 18.85 -11.43 16.99
N GLY A 414 19.61 -12.12 16.12
CA GLY A 414 20.71 -12.96 16.56
C GLY A 414 21.69 -12.16 17.46
N PRO A 415 22.41 -12.80 18.38
CA PRO A 415 23.29 -12.09 19.31
C PRO A 415 24.32 -11.31 18.49
N LEU A 416 24.30 -9.98 18.64
CA LEU A 416 25.40 -9.12 18.23
C LEU A 416 26.63 -9.65 18.97
N SER A 417 27.48 -10.37 18.24
CA SER A 417 28.75 -10.88 18.74
C SER A 417 29.57 -9.70 19.26
N GLY A 418 29.66 -9.60 20.58
CA GLY A 418 30.65 -8.78 21.26
C GLY A 418 32.03 -9.34 20.94
N GLY A 419 32.68 -8.76 19.93
CA GLY A 419 34.09 -8.98 19.62
C GLY A 419 34.82 -7.65 19.69
N GLY A 420 35.62 -7.48 20.73
CA GLY A 420 36.39 -6.26 20.98
C GLY A 420 37.46 -5.96 19.92
N GLY A 421 37.74 -4.66 19.78
CA GLY A 421 39.05 -4.07 19.49
C GLY A 421 39.81 -4.50 18.23
N ALA A 422 39.77 -3.68 17.19
CA ALA A 422 40.97 -3.18 16.46
C ALA A 422 40.52 -2.20 15.36
N GLY A 423 41.17 -1.04 15.29
CA GLY A 423 40.85 0.04 14.36
C GLY A 423 41.04 -0.32 12.87
N GLY A 424 40.17 0.24 12.03
CA GLY A 424 40.29 0.18 10.58
C GLY A 424 39.07 0.80 9.89
N ASN A 425 39.28 1.92 9.21
CA ASN A 425 38.29 2.67 8.42
C ASN A 425 37.40 1.77 7.55
N ARG A 426 36.07 1.88 7.71
CA ARG A 426 35.10 1.42 6.72
C ARG A 426 33.81 2.26 6.79
N SER A 427 33.76 3.30 5.98
CA SER A 427 32.50 3.90 5.49
C SER A 427 31.68 2.82 4.78
N ASP A 428 30.35 2.90 4.89
CA ASP A 428 29.33 2.05 4.23
C ASP A 428 28.97 0.70 4.86
N ARG A 429 28.67 0.67 6.17
CA ARG A 429 27.61 -0.22 6.70
C ARG A 429 26.76 0.51 7.72
N ARG A 430 25.74 1.24 7.24
CA ARG A 430 24.57 1.57 8.07
C ARG A 430 23.81 0.27 8.31
N ALA A 431 24.09 -0.40 9.42
CA ALA A 431 23.21 -1.40 9.98
C ALA A 431 21.97 -0.66 10.53
N GLY A 432 21.05 -0.31 9.64
CA GLY A 432 19.71 0.09 10.06
C GLY A 432 19.00 -1.10 10.67
N ILE A 433 18.33 -0.88 11.80
CA ILE A 433 17.43 -1.86 12.42
C ILE A 433 16.47 -2.36 11.31
N PRO A 434 16.33 -3.68 11.11
CA PRO A 434 15.45 -4.18 10.06
C PRO A 434 14.01 -3.72 10.33
N PRO A 435 13.27 -3.28 9.30
CA PRO A 435 11.87 -2.92 9.43
C PRO A 435 11.04 -4.05 10.06
N ILE A 436 10.07 -3.66 10.87
CA ILE A 436 9.22 -4.56 11.67
C ILE A 436 8.35 -5.39 10.71
N CYS A 437 8.68 -6.66 10.53
CA CYS A 437 7.86 -7.60 9.75
C CYS A 437 6.69 -8.09 10.62
N THR A 438 5.57 -7.37 10.65
CA THR A 438 4.35 -7.83 11.34
C THR A 438 3.56 -8.81 10.45
N PRO A 439 3.02 -9.93 10.99
CA PRO A 439 2.09 -10.76 10.23
C PRO A 439 0.73 -10.04 10.11
N ALA A 440 0.13 -10.12 8.92
CA ALA A 440 -1.21 -9.62 8.63
C ALA A 440 -2.29 -10.49 9.28
#